data_AF-A0A934KAD1-F1
#
_entry.id   AF-A0A934KAD1-F1
#
_cell.length_a   1.000
_cell.length_b   1.000
_cell.length_c   1.000
_cell.angle_alpha   90.00
_cell.angle_beta   90.00
_cell.angle_gamma   90.00
#
_symmetry.space_group_name_H-M   'P 1'
#
loop_
_entity.id
_entity.type
_entity.pdbx_description
1 polymer ?
#
loop_
_entity_poly.entity_id
_entity_poly.type
_entity_poly.pdbx_seq_one_letter_code
_entity_poly.pdbx_strand_id
1 'polypeptide(L)' 'MSAAAGAGARAPKLEVRKAHRLELLLTLRRAREELGRWPTAGEWDLATTSHVSRRTYVRTFGSWQRACRTAARLKL' A
#
# COMPACT_ATOMS: atom_id res chain seq x y z
N MET A 1 29.96 10.03 -35.94
CA MET A 1 29.77 10.71 -34.63
C MET A 1 28.36 11.29 -34.61
N SER A 2 27.51 10.84 -33.68
CA SER A 2 26.30 11.50 -33.16
C SER A 2 25.59 10.46 -32.27
N ALA A 3 25.81 10.51 -30.97
CA ALA A 3 25.11 11.33 -29.97
C ALA A 3 23.99 10.50 -29.33
N ALA A 4 24.33 9.93 -28.18
CA ALA A 4 23.42 9.28 -27.27
C ALA A 4 22.45 10.30 -26.65
N ALA A 5 21.18 9.92 -26.54
CA ALA A 5 20.24 10.55 -25.63
C ALA A 5 19.71 9.45 -24.69
N GLY A 6 20.42 9.23 -23.58
CA GLY A 6 19.94 8.41 -22.49
C GLY A 6 18.81 9.13 -21.76
N ALA A 7 17.57 8.74 -22.04
CA ALA A 7 16.42 9.08 -21.21
C ALA A 7 16.59 8.39 -19.84
N GLY A 8 17.09 9.13 -18.87
CA GLY A 8 17.45 8.63 -17.54
C GLY A 8 16.29 7.99 -16.79
N ALA A 9 16.56 6.83 -16.20
CA ALA A 9 15.65 5.93 -15.49
C ALA A 9 15.05 6.50 -14.18
N ARG A 10 14.30 7.62 -14.24
CA ARG A 10 13.65 8.25 -13.07
C ARG A 10 12.22 7.77 -12.81
N ALA A 11 11.57 7.16 -13.81
CA ALA A 11 10.23 6.57 -13.70
C ALA A 11 10.10 5.28 -12.85
N PRO A 12 11.06 4.32 -12.84
CA PRO A 12 10.80 2.99 -12.28
C PRO A 12 10.55 3.04 -10.77
N LYS A 13 11.28 3.86 -10.01
CA LYS A 13 11.08 3.95 -8.56
C LYS A 13 9.73 4.55 -8.16
N LEU A 14 9.18 5.47 -8.96
CA LEU A 14 7.88 6.08 -8.67
C LEU A 14 6.75 5.09 -8.93
N GLU A 15 6.80 4.38 -10.06
CA GLU A 15 5.78 3.38 -10.41
C GLU A 15 5.79 2.21 -9.44
N VAL A 16 6.97 1.74 -9.00
CA VAL A 16 7.09 0.72 -7.95
C VAL A 16 6.46 1.20 -6.63
N ARG A 17 6.68 2.46 -6.24
CA ARG A 17 6.06 3.04 -5.03
C ARG A 17 4.55 3.12 -5.14
N LYS A 18 4.01 3.49 -6.32
CA LYS A 18 2.56 3.52 -6.57
C LYS A 18 1.96 2.11 -6.52
N ALA A 19 2.59 1.15 -7.19
CA ALA A 19 2.17 -0.25 -7.19
C ALA A 19 2.16 -0.82 -5.77
N HIS A 20 3.24 -0.64 -5.01
CA HIS A 20 3.29 -1.06 -3.61
C HIS A 20 2.23 -0.37 -2.76
N ARG A 21 2.00 0.93 -2.97
CA ARG A 21 0.94 1.65 -2.25
C ARG A 21 -0.45 1.08 -2.58
N LEU A 22 -0.70 0.69 -3.83
CA LEU A 22 -1.96 0.07 -4.24
C LEU A 22 -2.12 -1.33 -3.62
N GLU A 23 -1.07 -2.13 -3.63
CA GLU A 23 -1.03 -3.46 -3.01
C GLU A 23 -1.47 -3.39 -1.53
N LEU A 24 -0.89 -2.47 -0.75
CA LEU A 24 -1.28 -2.25 0.64
C LEU A 24 -2.79 -1.96 0.79
N LEU A 25 -3.35 -1.10 -0.07
CA LEU A 25 -4.78 -0.77 -0.01
C LEU A 25 -5.68 -1.96 -0.38
N LEU A 26 -5.25 -2.77 -1.35
CA LEU A 26 -5.96 -3.99 -1.76
C LEU A 26 -5.93 -5.03 -0.64
N THR A 27 -4.81 -5.20 0.05
CA THR A 27 -4.71 -6.10 1.21
C THR A 27 -5.70 -5.70 2.31
N LEU A 28 -5.84 -4.41 2.63
CA LEU A 28 -6.84 -3.95 3.60
C LEU A 28 -8.28 -4.17 3.13
N ARG A 29 -8.55 -4.07 1.82
CA ARG A 29 -9.88 -4.35 1.26
C ARG A 29 -10.24 -5.83 1.37
N ARG A 30 -9.32 -6.73 1.00
CA ARG A 30 -9.52 -8.17 1.15
C ARG A 30 -9.79 -8.54 2.60
N ALA A 31 -8.98 -8.02 3.53
CA ALA A 31 -9.22 -8.23 4.95
C ALA A 31 -10.59 -7.71 5.40
N ARG A 32 -11.07 -6.59 4.86
CA ARG A 32 -12.42 -6.10 5.13
C ARG A 32 -13.50 -7.05 4.60
N GLU A 33 -13.31 -7.58 3.40
CA GLU A 33 -14.25 -8.51 2.77
C GLU A 33 -14.32 -9.82 3.57
N GLU A 34 -13.18 -10.33 4.04
CA GLU A 34 -13.08 -11.53 4.88
C GLU A 34 -13.70 -11.33 6.28
N LEU A 35 -13.46 -10.18 6.91
CA LEU A 35 -13.94 -9.88 8.26
C LEU A 35 -15.36 -9.28 8.31
N GLY A 36 -15.90 -8.84 7.17
CA GLY A 36 -17.13 -8.05 7.08
C GLY A 36 -17.01 -6.61 7.65
N ARG A 37 -15.86 -6.24 8.21
CA ARG A 37 -15.56 -4.92 8.78
C ARG A 37 -14.10 -4.54 8.58
N TRP A 38 -13.75 -3.27 8.78
CA TRP A 38 -12.34 -2.88 8.74
C TRP A 38 -11.56 -3.54 9.90
N PRO A 39 -10.34 -4.06 9.63
CA PRO A 39 -9.48 -4.58 10.68
C PRO A 39 -9.03 -3.47 11.63
N THR A 40 -8.92 -3.81 12.91
CA THR A 40 -8.33 -2.92 13.91
C THR A 40 -6.81 -2.97 13.83
N ALA A 41 -6.15 -1.95 14.40
CA ALA A 41 -4.70 -1.90 14.47
C ALA A 41 -4.10 -3.07 15.27
N GLY A 42 -4.77 -3.49 16.36
CA GLY A 42 -4.32 -4.59 17.20
C GLY A 42 -4.42 -5.94 16.51
N GLU A 43 -5.53 -6.22 15.81
CA GLU A 43 -5.68 -7.44 15.00
C GLU A 43 -4.60 -7.54 13.92
N TRP A 44 -4.28 -6.40 13.30
CA TRP A 44 -3.23 -6.33 12.29
C TRP A 44 -1.81 -6.51 12.87
N ASP A 45 -1.57 -6.05 14.10
CA ASP A 45 -0.28 -6.25 14.76
C ASP A 45 -0.06 -7.73 15.15
N LEU A 46 -1.12 -8.53 15.27
CA LEU A 46 -1.04 -9.97 15.59
C LEU A 46 -0.82 -10.85 14.34
N ALA A 47 -1.28 -10.42 13.16
CA ALA A 47 -1.25 -11.22 11.93
C ALA A 47 0.02 -10.99 11.06
N THR A 48 1.19 -10.83 11.68
CA THR A 48 2.44 -10.40 11.01
C THR A 48 2.97 -11.34 9.94
N THR A 49 2.56 -12.61 9.93
CA THR A 49 3.05 -13.61 8.96
C THR A 49 2.27 -13.59 7.64
N SER A 50 0.99 -13.20 7.67
CA SER A 50 0.10 -13.26 6.51
C SER A 50 0.09 -11.98 5.68
N HIS A 51 0.51 -10.85 6.27
CA HIS A 51 0.54 -9.56 5.60
C HIS A 51 1.64 -8.65 6.14
N VAL A 52 1.98 -7.62 5.37
CA VAL A 52 2.88 -6.56 5.81
C VAL A 52 2.45 -5.91 7.13
N SER A 53 3.42 -5.58 7.98
CA SER A 53 3.17 -5.01 9.30
C SER A 53 2.40 -3.68 9.23
N ARG A 54 1.63 -3.38 10.28
CA ARG A 54 0.94 -2.10 10.45
C ARG A 54 1.90 -0.90 10.31
N ARG A 55 3.14 -1.05 10.77
CA ARG A 55 4.17 -0.01 10.68
C ARG A 55 4.43 0.42 9.23
N THR A 56 4.37 -0.50 8.28
CA THR A 56 4.48 -0.19 6.84
C THR A 56 3.34 0.71 6.38
N TYR A 57 2.10 0.43 6.81
CA TYR A 57 0.95 1.29 6.51
C TYR A 57 1.09 2.69 7.11
N VAL A 58 1.52 2.79 8.37
CA VAL A 58 1.75 4.07 9.02
C VAL A 58 2.82 4.88 8.28
N ARG A 59 3.93 4.25 7.86
CA ARG A 59 4.98 4.91 7.09
C ARG A 59 4.51 5.37 5.71
N THR A 60 3.67 4.59 5.03
CA THR A 60 3.21 4.88 3.66
C THR A 60 2.04 5.87 3.61
N PHE A 61 1.15 5.85 4.61
CA PHE A 61 -0.09 6.62 4.61
C PHE A 61 -0.18 7.67 5.74
N GLY A 62 0.77 7.70 6.66
CA GLY A 62 0.83 8.60 7.81
C GLY A 62 0.13 8.05 9.06
N SER A 63 -0.97 7.29 8.90
CA SER A 63 -1.63 6.59 10.01
C SER A 63 -2.43 5.39 9.54
N TRP A 64 -2.72 4.48 10.47
CA TRP A 64 -3.57 3.31 10.22
C TRP A 64 -4.97 3.70 9.74
N GLN A 65 -5.62 4.62 10.47
CA GLN A 65 -6.95 5.11 10.11
C GLN A 65 -6.95 5.78 8.73
N ARG A 66 -5.85 6.48 8.36
CA ARG A 66 -5.72 7.07 7.04
C ARG A 66 -5.55 6.02 5.95
N ALA A 67 -4.84 4.92 6.22
CA ALA A 67 -4.75 3.79 5.30
C ALA A 67 -6.13 3.16 5.06
N CYS A 68 -6.88 2.81 6.11
CA CYS A 68 -8.23 2.25 5.98
C CYS A 68 -9.20 3.19 5.25
N ARG A 69 -9.19 4.50 5.57
CA ARG A 69 -10.00 5.49 4.83
C ARG A 69 -9.61 5.61 3.36
N THR A 70 -8.32 5.48 3.05
CA THR A 70 -7.85 5.52 1.66
C THR A 70 -8.31 4.27 0.91
N ALA A 71 -8.21 3.10 1.54
CA ALA A 71 -8.68 1.83 0.98
C ALA A 71 -10.21 1.84 0.75
N ALA A 72 -10.97 2.47 1.65
CA ALA A 72 -12.41 2.65 1.49
C ALA A 72 -12.77 3.46 0.24
N ARG A 73 -12.01 4.51 -0.06
CA ARG A 73 -12.24 5.41 -1.20
C ARG A 73 -11.70 4.89 -2.53
N LEU A 74 -10.92 3.81 -2.51
CA LEU A 74 -10.39 3.21 -3.73
C LEU A 74 -11.56 2.73 -4.59
N LYS A 75 -11.73 3.27 -5.79
CA LYS A 75 -12.66 2.73 -6.78
C LYS A 75 -11.90 1.65 -7.54
N LEU A 76 -12.44 0.42 -7.55
CA LEU A 76 -11.96 -0.68 -8.37
C LEU A 76 -12.64 -0.63 -9.73
#